data_AF-A0A924J440-F1
#
_entry.id   AF-A0A924J440-F1
#
_cell.length_a   1.000
_cell.length_b   1.000
_cell.length_c   1.000
_cell.angle_alpha   90.00
_cell.angle_beta   90.00
_cell.angle_gamma   90.00
#
_symmetry.space_group_name_H-M   'P 1'
#
loop_
_entity.id
_entity.type
_entity.pdbx_description
1 polymer ?
#
loop_
_entity_poly.entity_id
_entity_poly.type
_entity_poly.pdbx_seq_one_letter_code
_entity_poly.pdbx_strand_id
1 'polypeptide(L)' 'MEAGLAQRARIVLLAAQGVSNTAIAAMVGVSRPTVILWRNRYAAAGIGGLGDLARSGRPPV' A
#
# COMPACT_ATOMS: atom_id res chain seq x y z
N MET A 1 -5.17 -2.29 16.01
CA MET A 1 -4.82 -0.96 15.47
C MET A 1 -4.58 -1.10 13.97
N GLU A 2 -5.62 -0.84 13.19
CA GLU A 2 -5.72 -1.09 11.74
C GLU A 2 -5.40 0.16 10.89
N ALA A 3 -4.78 1.18 11.50
CA ALA A 3 -4.49 2.47 10.86
C ALA A 3 -3.63 2.31 9.59
N GLY A 4 -2.73 1.32 9.57
CA GLY A 4 -1.92 1.01 8.41
C GLY A 4 -2.72 0.45 7.23
N LEU A 5 -3.80 -0.32 7.45
CA LEU A 5 -4.60 -0.91 6.37
C LEU A 5 -5.43 0.16 5.66
N ALA A 6 -6.10 1.02 6.43
CA ALA A 6 -6.91 2.12 5.89
C ALA A 6 -6.07 3.07 5.02
N GLN A 7 -4.84 3.36 5.45
CA GLN A 7 -3.90 4.20 4.70
C GLN A 7 -3.53 3.58 3.35
N ARG A 8 -3.21 2.27 3.31
CA ARG A 8 -2.87 1.55 2.07
C ARG A 8 -4.07 1.42 1.14
N ALA A 9 -5.25 1.13 1.68
CA ALA A 9 -6.49 1.08 0.93
C ALA A 9 -6.79 2.43 0.26
N ARG A 10 -6.56 3.54 0.97
CA ARG A 10 -6.72 4.89 0.42
C ARG A 10 -5.74 5.18 -0.72
N ILE A 11 -4.49 4.71 -0.64
CA ILE A 11 -3.52 4.79 -1.74
C ILE A 11 -4.07 4.11 -3.01
N VAL A 12 -4.56 2.87 -2.88
CA VAL A 12 -5.09 2.10 -4.02
C VAL A 12 -6.35 2.74 -4.58
N LEU A 13 -7.27 3.19 -3.73
CA LEU A 13 -8.50 3.85 -4.16
C LEU A 13 -8.19 5.10 -4.99
N LEU A 14 -7.31 5.97 -4.51
CA LEU A 14 -6.91 7.18 -5.23
C LEU A 14 -6.20 6.85 -6.55
N ALA A 15 -5.37 5.80 -6.57
CA ALA A 15 -4.73 5.34 -7.79
C ALA A 15 -5.74 4.82 -8.82
N ALA A 16 -6.80 4.12 -8.38
CA ALA A 16 -7.89 3.66 -9.23
C ALA A 16 -8.73 4.82 -9.81
N GLN A 17 -8.78 5.95 -9.11
CA GLN A 17 -9.40 7.20 -9.59
C GLN A 17 -8.51 7.99 -10.57
N GLY A 18 -7.36 7.44 -10.98
CA GLY A 18 -6.43 8.09 -11.92
C GLY A 18 -5.56 9.19 -11.29
N VAL A 19 -5.53 9.30 -9.95
CA VAL A 19 -4.69 10.29 -9.27
C VAL A 19 -3.21 9.94 -9.42
N SER A 20 -2.39 10.93 -9.74
CA SER A 20 -0.93 10.80 -9.83
C SER A 20 -0.30 10.37 -8.50
N ASN A 21 0.70 9.48 -8.56
CA ASN A 21 1.40 8.97 -7.37
C ASN A 21 1.96 10.06 -6.45
N THR A 22 2.42 11.19 -7.02
CA THR A 22 2.92 12.34 -6.27
C THR A 22 1.81 13.04 -5.49
N ALA A 23 0.62 13.18 -6.06
CA ALA A 23 -0.53 13.77 -5.38
C ALA A 23 -1.07 12.83 -4.29
N ILE A 24 -1.10 11.52 -4.55
CA ILE A 24 -1.46 10.52 -3.53
C ILE A 24 -0.50 10.59 -2.35
N ALA A 25 0.81 10.66 -2.61
CA ALA A 25 1.83 10.80 -1.59
C ALA A 25 1.59 12.02 -0.69
N ALA A 26 1.29 13.18 -1.28
CA ALA A 26 0.97 14.39 -0.54
C ALA A 26 -0.34 14.26 0.28
N MET A 27 -1.40 13.68 -0.30
CA MET A 27 -2.69 13.53 0.37
C MET A 27 -2.67 12.52 1.52
N VAL A 28 -1.88 11.45 1.39
CA VAL A 28 -1.81 10.35 2.38
C VAL A 28 -0.66 10.56 3.36
N GLY A 29 0.24 11.53 3.13
CA GLY A 29 1.38 11.82 3.99
C GLY A 29 2.47 10.75 3.92
N VAL A 30 2.71 10.19 2.73
CA VAL A 30 3.76 9.17 2.50
C VAL A 30 4.66 9.56 1.34
N SER A 31 5.80 8.89 1.21
CA SER A 31 6.69 9.10 0.07
C SER A 31 6.11 8.46 -1.22
N ARG A 32 6.43 9.06 -2.38
CA ARG A 32 6.10 8.49 -3.70
C ARG A 32 6.51 7.00 -3.87
N PRO A 33 7.71 6.54 -3.45
CA PRO A 33 8.05 5.11 -3.51
C PRO A 33 7.12 4.22 -2.68
N THR A 34 6.62 4.69 -1.54
CA THR A 34 5.64 3.97 -0.72
C THR A 34 4.33 3.77 -1.47
N VAL A 35 3.86 4.79 -2.20
CA VAL A 35 2.68 4.66 -3.07
C VAL A 35 2.88 3.60 -4.14
N ILE A 36 4.03 3.62 -4.82
CA ILE A 36 4.37 2.66 -5.88
C ILE A 36 4.41 1.22 -5.32
N LEU A 37 5.04 1.03 -4.16
CA LEU A 37 5.12 -0.26 -3.49
C LEU A 37 3.73 -0.85 -3.23
N TRP A 38 2.82 -0.07 -2.65
CA TRP A 38 1.47 -0.56 -2.33
C TRP A 38 0.62 -0.80 -3.57
N ARG A 39 0.78 0.03 -4.60
CA ARG A 39 0.14 -0.21 -5.90
C ARG A 39 0.62 -1.52 -6.53
N ASN A 40 1.92 -1.78 -6.52
CA ASN A 40 2.48 -3.04 -7.04
C ASN A 40 2.01 -4.26 -6.24
N ARG A 41 1.98 -4.16 -4.90
CA ARG A 41 1.45 -5.23 -4.05
C ARG A 41 -0.02 -5.52 -4.31
N TYR A 42 -0.82 -4.47 -4.47
CA TYR A 42 -2.23 -4.62 -4.83
C TYR A 42 -2.41 -5.22 -6.23
N ALA A 43 -1.59 -4.82 -7.20
CA ALA A 43 -1.63 -5.41 -8.54
C ALA A 43 -1.25 -6.90 -8.54
N ALA A 44 -0.35 -7.33 -7.64
CA ALA A 44 0.09 -8.72 -7.55
C ALA A 44 -0.85 -9.64 -6.76
N ALA A 45 -1.46 -9.14 -5.68
CA ALA A 45 -2.20 -9.97 -4.72
C ALA A 45 -3.58 -9.41 -4.31
N GLY A 46 -4.03 -8.33 -4.96
CA GLY A 46 -5.30 -7.66 -4.66
C GLY A 46 -5.36 -7.16 -3.21
N ILE A 47 -6.52 -7.32 -2.58
CA ILE A 47 -6.76 -6.93 -1.19
C ILE A 47 -5.84 -7.69 -0.22
N GLY A 48 -5.47 -8.94 -0.54
CA GLY A 48 -4.52 -9.74 0.25
C GLY A 48 -3.12 -9.10 0.34
N GLY A 49 -2.73 -8.33 -0.68
CA GLY A 49 -1.46 -7.58 -0.69
C GLY A 49 -1.46 -6.30 0.15
N LEU A 50 -2.63 -5.83 0.60
CA LEU A 50 -2.77 -4.65 1.46
C LEU A 50 -2.74 -5.00 2.95
N GLY A 51 -2.98 -6.26 3.30
CA GLY A 51 -2.85 -6.77 4.66
C GLY A 51 -1.42 -6.69 5.20
N ASP A 52 -1.25 -6.93 6.49
CA ASP A 52 0.06 -7.32 7.01
C ASP A 52 0.38 -8.66 6.35
N LEU A 53 1.27 -8.66 5.35
CA LEU A 53 1.93 -9.90 4.99
C LEU A 53 2.57 -10.36 6.28
N ALA A 54 2.17 -11.53 6.80
CA ALA A 54 2.87 -12.18 7.89
C ALA A 54 4.35 -11.96 7.58
N ARG A 55 5.05 -11.20 8.47
CA ARG A 55 6.47 -10.92 8.25
C ARG A 55 7.04 -12.25 7.81
N SER A 56 7.68 -12.28 6.64
CA SER A 56 8.61 -13.37 6.33
C SER A 56 9.76 -13.20 7.33
N GLY A 57 9.44 -13.40 8.61
CA GLY A 57 10.39 -13.60 9.68
C GLY A 57 11.13 -14.82 9.23
N ARG A 58 12.42 -14.60 8.99
CA ARG A 58 13.51 -15.57 9.03
C ARG A 58 13.05 -16.99 9.37
N PRO A 59 13.36 -18.00 8.54
CA PRO A 59 13.01 -19.38 8.88
C PRO A 59 13.45 -19.65 10.33
N PRO A 60 12.57 -20.20 11.19
CA PRO A 60 13.08 -20.84 12.38
C PRO A 60 14.04 -21.94 11.91
N VAL A 61 15.16 -22.04 12.62
CA VAL A 61 16.31 -22.91 12.39
C VAL A 61 15.98 -24.32 11.93
#